data_AF-A0A9W7E7X8-F1
#
_entry.id   AF-A0A9W7E7X8-F1
#
_cell.length_a   1.000
_cell.length_b   1.000
_cell.length_c   1.000
_cell.angle_alpha   90.00
_cell.angle_beta   90.00
_cell.angle_gamma   90.00
#
_symmetry.space_group_name_H-M   'P 1'
#
loop_
_entity.id
_entity.type
_entity.pdbx_description
1 polymer ?
#
loop_
_entity_poly.entity_id
_entity_poly.type
_entity_poly.pdbx_seq_one_letter_code
_entity_poly.pdbx_strand_id
1 'polypeptide(L)'
;RLKVPKKETRNVELRGEARLLQELTAGVSSVFPNILPLRTFIEETTRVLSSLGFTRSNSLCAVGLSRDSLAGPLLSSLSSAWGPPYVTHSLGAQCNVGSTGLHTMLLHAPLKDSRSRTKIVVFTGPNLACNQDGEAGWMYRANRPEPVPTCGELGAFVEGLKGGRYKLAGAADPTGLDTGGVRVEELD
;
A
#
# COMPACT_ATOMS: atom_id res chain seq x y z
N ARG A 1 1.13 -15.13 16.51
CA ARG A 1 2.47 -14.88 15.96
C ARG A 1 2.45 -15.31 14.51
N LEU A 2 2.88 -14.44 13.58
CA LEU A 2 3.09 -14.84 12.18
C LEU A 2 4.15 -15.94 12.16
N LYS A 3 3.87 -17.08 11.52
CA LYS A 3 4.84 -18.17 11.40
C LYS A 3 5.75 -17.87 10.21
N VAL A 4 7.06 -17.96 10.43
CA VAL A 4 8.02 -17.91 9.32
C VAL A 4 7.77 -19.14 8.44
N PRO A 5 7.57 -18.98 7.13
CA PRO A 5 7.35 -20.11 6.24
C PRO A 5 8.52 -21.10 6.32
N LYS A 6 8.23 -22.40 6.32
CA LYS A 6 9.28 -23.41 6.11
C LYS A 6 9.87 -23.18 4.72
N LYS A 7 11.21 -23.21 4.62
CA LYS A 7 11.93 -22.95 3.36
C LYS A 7 11.29 -23.71 2.22
N GLU A 8 10.74 -22.96 1.27
CA GLU A 8 10.11 -23.51 0.09
C GLU A 8 11.22 -24.23 -0.69
N THR A 9 11.21 -25.56 -0.67
CA THR A 9 12.08 -26.34 -1.54
C THR A 9 11.69 -25.95 -2.96
N ARG A 10 12.56 -25.20 -3.65
CA ARG A 10 12.37 -24.73 -5.02
C ARG A 10 12.06 -25.92 -5.94
N ASN A 11 10.78 -26.26 -6.04
CA ASN A 11 10.21 -27.17 -7.03
C ASN A 11 9.37 -26.34 -8.02
N VAL A 12 9.78 -25.09 -8.27
CA VAL A 12 9.16 -24.21 -9.26
C VAL A 12 9.27 -24.84 -10.66
N GLU A 13 10.38 -25.54 -10.95
CA GLU A 13 10.60 -26.29 -12.19
C GLU A 13 9.63 -27.48 -12.39
N LEU A 14 9.04 -28.03 -11.32
CA LEU A 14 8.18 -29.22 -11.41
C LEU A 14 6.68 -28.91 -11.44
N ARG A 15 6.25 -27.72 -11.01
CA ARG A 15 4.82 -27.41 -10.83
C ARG A 15 4.16 -26.70 -12.02
N GLY A 16 4.93 -26.05 -12.89
CA GLY A 16 4.41 -25.25 -14.00
C GLY A 16 3.81 -23.91 -13.53
N GLU A 17 4.07 -22.83 -14.27
CA GLU A 17 3.71 -21.45 -13.87
C GLU A 17 2.21 -21.25 -13.62
N ALA A 18 1.36 -21.84 -14.47
CA ALA A 18 -0.10 -21.71 -14.37
C ALA A 18 -0.66 -22.30 -13.06
N ARG A 19 -0.12 -23.45 -12.64
CA ARG A 19 -0.52 -24.10 -11.39
C ARG A 19 -0.05 -23.30 -10.18
N LEU A 20 1.17 -22.79 -10.21
CA LEU A 20 1.69 -21.93 -9.13
C LEU A 20 0.82 -20.68 -8.97
N LEU A 21 0.43 -20.03 -10.07
CA LEU A 21 -0.47 -18.89 -10.02
C LEU A 21 -1.84 -19.24 -9.44
N GLN A 22 -2.40 -20.40 -9.78
CA GLN A 22 -3.66 -20.89 -9.22
C GLN A 22 -3.55 -21.15 -7.71
N GLU A 23 -2.48 -21.83 -7.27
CA GLU A 23 -2.21 -22.11 -5.85
C GLU A 23 -2.02 -20.80 -5.06
N LEU A 24 -1.24 -19.84 -5.58
CA LEU A 24 -1.07 -18.51 -4.98
C LEU A 24 -2.40 -17.74 -4.91
N THR A 25 -3.19 -17.76 -5.99
CA THR A 25 -4.50 -17.08 -6.02
C THR A 25 -5.43 -17.66 -4.96
N ALA A 26 -5.46 -18.99 -4.80
CA ALA A 26 -6.26 -19.65 -3.77
C ALA A 26 -5.79 -19.26 -2.35
N GLY A 27 -4.48 -19.32 -2.09
CA GLY A 27 -3.89 -18.92 -0.81
C GLY A 27 -4.21 -17.47 -0.44
N VAL A 28 -3.97 -16.53 -1.36
CA VAL A 28 -4.24 -15.10 -1.14
C VAL A 28 -5.73 -14.85 -0.95
N SER A 29 -6.60 -15.49 -1.74
CA SER A 29 -8.06 -15.33 -1.63
C SER A 29 -8.61 -15.86 -0.32
N SER A 30 -7.96 -16.87 0.29
CA SER A 30 -8.35 -17.39 1.61
C SER A 30 -8.14 -16.36 2.73
N VAL A 31 -7.15 -15.48 2.59
CA VAL A 31 -6.82 -14.42 3.55
C VAL A 31 -7.54 -13.12 3.19
N PHE A 32 -7.64 -12.82 1.89
CA PHE A 32 -8.21 -11.61 1.32
C PHE A 32 -9.30 -11.96 0.30
N PRO A 33 -10.55 -12.22 0.73
CA PRO A 33 -11.61 -12.69 -0.15
C PRO A 33 -11.94 -11.76 -1.32
N ASN A 34 -11.64 -10.46 -1.18
CA ASN A 34 -11.90 -9.43 -2.19
C ASN A 34 -10.62 -8.99 -2.93
N ILE A 35 -9.58 -9.84 -2.95
CA ILE A 35 -8.34 -9.51 -3.65
C ILE A 35 -8.59 -9.36 -5.14
N LEU A 36 -8.01 -8.33 -5.74
CA LEU A 36 -8.02 -8.12 -7.18
C LEU A 36 -6.60 -8.24 -7.74
N PRO A 37 -6.42 -8.92 -8.87
CA PRO A 37 -5.18 -8.79 -9.64
C PRO A 37 -4.90 -7.32 -9.95
N LEU A 38 -3.61 -6.94 -9.95
CA LEU A 38 -3.19 -5.54 -10.15
C LEU A 38 -3.81 -4.92 -11.42
N ARG A 39 -3.80 -5.64 -12.54
CA ARG A 39 -4.42 -5.18 -13.80
C ARG A 39 -5.90 -4.87 -13.60
N THR A 40 -6.66 -5.81 -13.04
CA THR A 40 -8.09 -5.66 -12.78
C THR A 40 -8.37 -4.51 -11.83
N PHE A 41 -7.56 -4.34 -10.79
CA PHE A 41 -7.68 -3.20 -9.86
C PHE A 41 -7.52 -1.85 -10.59
N ILE A 42 -6.53 -1.71 -11.46
CA ILE A 42 -6.32 -0.48 -12.24
C ILE A 42 -7.47 -0.25 -13.21
N GLU A 43 -7.87 -1.27 -13.97
CA GLU A 43 -8.96 -1.18 -14.95
C GLU A 43 -10.29 -0.77 -14.28
N GLU A 44 -10.65 -1.43 -13.17
CA GLU A 44 -11.89 -1.15 -12.45
C GLU A 44 -11.87 0.24 -11.79
N THR A 45 -10.77 0.62 -11.14
CA THR A 45 -10.67 1.95 -10.51
C THR A 45 -10.73 3.06 -11.55
N THR A 46 -10.03 2.93 -12.68
CA THR A 46 -10.11 3.88 -13.80
C THR A 46 -11.52 3.95 -14.37
N ARG A 47 -12.18 2.81 -14.58
CA ARG A 47 -13.56 2.77 -15.10
C ARG A 47 -14.54 3.47 -14.15
N VAL A 48 -14.52 3.13 -12.87
CA VAL A 48 -15.41 3.72 -11.86
C VAL A 48 -15.16 5.21 -11.73
N LEU A 49 -13.91 5.64 -11.61
CA LEU A 49 -13.58 7.06 -11.46
C LEU A 49 -13.88 7.88 -12.73
N SER A 50 -13.72 7.29 -13.92
CA SER A 50 -14.11 7.93 -15.19
C SER A 50 -15.61 8.20 -15.25
N SER A 51 -16.44 7.27 -14.74
CA SER A 51 -17.90 7.47 -14.65
C SER A 51 -18.29 8.63 -13.73
N LEU A 52 -17.42 8.98 -12.78
CA LEU A 52 -17.56 10.15 -11.89
C LEU A 52 -16.90 11.42 -12.47
N GLY A 53 -16.39 11.34 -13.71
CA GLY A 53 -15.77 12.45 -14.41
C GLY A 53 -14.29 12.69 -14.07
N PHE A 54 -13.62 11.77 -13.37
CA PHE A 54 -12.17 11.83 -13.15
C PHE A 54 -11.45 11.22 -14.35
N THR A 55 -10.54 11.97 -14.95
CA THR A 55 -9.72 11.54 -16.07
C THR A 55 -8.26 11.86 -15.79
N ARG A 56 -7.36 11.14 -16.45
CA ARG A 56 -5.92 11.45 -16.43
C ARG A 56 -5.60 12.93 -16.71
N SER A 57 -6.37 13.58 -17.59
CA SER A 57 -6.13 14.96 -18.00
C SER A 57 -6.68 16.01 -17.03
N ASN A 58 -7.59 15.65 -16.13
CA ASN A 58 -8.29 16.61 -15.27
C ASN A 58 -8.14 16.32 -13.77
N SER A 59 -7.36 15.31 -13.41
CA SER A 59 -7.21 14.83 -12.03
C SER A 59 -5.73 14.69 -11.70
N LEU A 60 -5.35 15.06 -10.48
CA LEU A 60 -4.05 14.71 -9.91
C LEU A 60 -4.13 13.33 -9.25
N CYS A 61 -3.19 12.46 -9.59
CA CYS A 61 -3.00 11.21 -8.87
C CYS A 61 -2.05 11.44 -7.69
N ALA A 62 -2.48 11.12 -6.48
CA ALA A 62 -1.64 11.12 -5.28
C ALA A 62 -1.45 9.67 -4.81
N VAL A 63 -0.20 9.27 -4.53
CA VAL A 63 0.13 7.88 -4.23
C VAL A 63 0.97 7.76 -2.95
N GLY A 64 0.38 7.21 -1.90
CA GLY A 64 0.99 7.00 -0.58
C GLY A 64 1.11 5.52 -0.25
N LEU A 65 2.21 4.88 -0.66
CA LEU A 65 2.46 3.47 -0.39
C LEU A 65 3.56 3.31 0.65
N SER A 66 3.74 2.08 1.11
CA SER A 66 4.93 1.70 1.87
C SER A 66 6.20 1.99 1.04
N ARG A 67 7.29 2.39 1.70
CA ARG A 67 8.62 2.58 1.07
C ARG A 67 9.27 1.28 0.60
N ASP A 68 8.68 0.15 0.93
CA ASP A 68 9.12 -1.15 0.44
C ASP A 68 9.09 -1.22 -1.10
N SER A 69 10.13 -1.79 -1.71
CA SER A 69 10.25 -1.90 -3.17
C SER A 69 9.12 -2.71 -3.82
N LEU A 70 8.38 -3.52 -3.04
CA LEU A 70 7.19 -4.23 -3.51
C LEU A 70 6.05 -3.30 -3.96
N ALA A 71 6.06 -2.04 -3.55
CA ALA A 71 5.08 -1.06 -4.01
C ALA A 71 5.33 -0.59 -5.45
N GLY A 72 6.52 -0.85 -6.00
CA GLY A 72 6.95 -0.40 -7.33
C GLY A 72 5.99 -0.74 -8.48
N PRO A 73 5.53 -2.01 -8.62
CA PRO A 73 4.59 -2.39 -9.67
C PRO A 73 3.27 -1.62 -9.63
N LEU A 74 2.71 -1.39 -8.42
CA LEU A 74 1.49 -0.61 -8.25
C LEU A 74 1.72 0.85 -8.63
N LEU A 75 2.80 1.47 -8.13
CA LEU A 75 3.17 2.85 -8.47
C LEU A 75 3.35 3.03 -9.98
N SER A 76 4.03 2.10 -10.65
CA SER A 76 4.25 2.15 -12.11
C SER A 76 2.93 2.04 -12.88
N SER A 77 2.04 1.14 -12.46
CA SER A 77 0.73 0.95 -13.10
C SER A 77 -0.18 2.17 -12.91
N LEU A 78 -0.19 2.76 -11.71
CA LEU A 78 -0.91 4.01 -11.43
C LEU A 78 -0.34 5.18 -12.22
N SER A 79 0.98 5.31 -12.31
CA SER A 79 1.64 6.35 -13.12
C SER A 79 1.28 6.23 -14.60
N SER A 80 1.16 4.98 -15.09
CA SER A 80 0.77 4.71 -16.46
C SER A 80 -0.70 5.05 -16.72
N ALA A 81 -1.60 4.77 -15.77
CA ALA A 81 -3.03 5.04 -15.91
C ALA A 81 -3.38 6.53 -15.71
N TRP A 82 -2.77 7.19 -14.73
CA TRP A 82 -3.17 8.51 -14.26
C TRP A 82 -2.15 9.63 -14.50
N GLY A 83 -0.99 9.32 -15.08
CA GLY A 83 0.12 10.27 -15.24
C GLY A 83 1.03 10.33 -14.01
N PRO A 84 2.09 11.17 -14.05
CA PRO A 84 3.06 11.27 -12.96
C PRO A 84 2.37 11.60 -11.62
N PRO A 85 2.49 10.75 -10.59
CA PRO A 85 1.78 10.96 -9.34
C PRO A 85 2.52 11.94 -8.42
N TYR A 86 1.75 12.60 -7.54
CA TYR A 86 2.27 13.21 -6.33
C TYR A 86 2.56 12.12 -5.29
N VAL A 87 3.84 11.79 -5.09
CA VAL A 87 4.25 10.65 -4.26
C VAL A 87 4.37 11.06 -2.80
N THR A 88 3.64 10.35 -1.93
CA THR A 88 3.60 10.59 -0.47
C THR A 88 4.01 9.36 0.34
N HIS A 89 4.89 8.53 -0.22
CA HIS A 89 5.30 7.26 0.39
C HIS A 89 5.94 7.47 1.76
N SER A 90 5.73 6.49 2.65
CA SER A 90 6.33 6.49 3.98
C SER A 90 6.42 5.06 4.55
N LEU A 91 6.96 4.91 5.76
CA LEU A 91 6.97 3.62 6.45
C LEU A 91 5.53 3.17 6.74
N GLY A 92 5.19 1.94 6.33
CA GLY A 92 3.84 1.42 6.53
C GLY A 92 2.72 2.21 5.83
N ALA A 93 3.04 3.05 4.84
CA ALA A 93 2.11 3.91 4.12
C ALA A 93 1.40 4.98 4.99
N GLN A 94 2.03 5.42 6.08
CA GLN A 94 1.58 6.59 6.83
C GLN A 94 1.53 7.88 5.97
N CYS A 95 0.64 8.81 6.31
CA CYS A 95 0.58 10.10 5.62
C CYS A 95 1.38 11.15 6.39
N ASN A 96 2.67 11.30 6.05
CA ASN A 96 3.62 12.16 6.77
C ASN A 96 3.97 13.45 6.01
N VAL A 97 3.13 13.86 5.05
CA VAL A 97 3.38 15.05 4.21
C VAL A 97 3.01 16.38 4.89
N GLY A 98 2.31 16.31 6.02
CA GLY A 98 1.86 17.48 6.79
C GLY A 98 0.90 18.38 6.01
N SER A 99 0.53 19.50 6.63
CA SER A 99 -0.37 20.50 6.05
C SER A 99 0.23 21.16 4.80
N THR A 100 1.53 21.44 4.81
CA THR A 100 2.28 22.03 3.69
C THR A 100 2.27 21.13 2.46
N GLY A 101 2.52 19.83 2.63
CA GLY A 101 2.50 18.87 1.52
C GLY A 101 1.11 18.71 0.92
N LEU A 102 0.07 18.67 1.76
CA LEU A 102 -1.32 18.66 1.29
C LEU A 102 -1.67 19.93 0.50
N HIS A 103 -1.24 21.10 0.98
CA HIS A 103 -1.43 22.36 0.26
C HIS A 103 -0.73 22.35 -1.10
N THR A 104 0.52 21.88 -1.15
CA THR A 104 1.31 21.76 -2.38
C THR A 104 0.65 20.79 -3.38
N MET A 105 0.15 19.65 -2.90
CA MET A 105 -0.60 18.69 -3.70
C MET A 105 -1.83 19.35 -4.35
N LEU A 106 -2.59 20.15 -3.60
CA LEU A 106 -3.77 20.85 -4.13
C LEU A 106 -3.41 21.89 -5.21
N LEU A 107 -2.30 22.60 -5.04
CA LEU A 107 -1.81 23.58 -6.02
C LEU A 107 -1.34 22.95 -7.34
N HIS A 108 -0.85 21.71 -7.30
CA HIS A 108 -0.42 20.98 -8.50
C HIS A 108 -1.56 20.33 -9.27
N ALA A 109 -2.78 20.33 -8.72
CA ALA A 109 -3.89 19.67 -9.37
C ALA A 109 -4.37 20.43 -10.61
N PRO A 110 -4.69 19.73 -11.73
CA PRO A 110 -5.14 20.40 -12.94
C PRO A 110 -6.42 21.21 -12.72
N LEU A 111 -6.44 22.44 -13.21
CA LEU A 111 -7.63 23.29 -13.31
C LEU A 111 -8.04 23.35 -14.79
N LYS A 112 -9.22 22.83 -15.12
CA LYS A 112 -9.75 22.91 -16.49
C LYS A 112 -10.22 24.33 -16.83
N ASP A 113 -10.75 25.04 -15.85
CA ASP A 113 -11.11 26.46 -15.89
C ASP A 113 -11.12 27.03 -14.46
N SER A 114 -11.28 28.35 -14.31
CA SER A 114 -11.26 29.04 -13.01
C SER A 114 -12.44 28.71 -12.09
N ARG A 115 -13.45 27.99 -12.57
CA ARG A 115 -14.62 27.56 -11.79
C ARG A 115 -14.63 26.06 -11.53
N SER A 116 -13.66 25.33 -12.07
CA SER A 116 -13.57 23.88 -11.98
C SER A 116 -13.16 23.46 -10.59
N ARG A 117 -13.86 22.47 -10.04
CA ARG A 117 -13.44 21.81 -8.80
C ARG A 117 -12.15 21.05 -9.04
N THR A 118 -11.21 21.18 -8.12
CA THR A 118 -10.00 20.35 -8.04
C THR A 118 -10.38 18.88 -7.90
N LYS A 119 -9.81 18.02 -8.74
CA LYS A 119 -10.00 16.57 -8.68
C LYS A 119 -8.69 15.90 -8.31
N ILE A 120 -8.74 15.14 -7.21
CA ILE A 120 -7.61 14.36 -6.73
C ILE A 120 -8.09 12.92 -6.58
N VAL A 121 -7.29 11.99 -7.08
CA VAL A 121 -7.46 10.56 -6.84
C VAL A 121 -6.32 10.11 -5.92
N VAL A 122 -6.67 9.55 -4.76
CA VAL A 122 -5.69 9.12 -3.76
C VAL A 122 -5.64 7.59 -3.75
N PHE A 123 -4.47 7.03 -3.99
CA PHE A 123 -4.17 5.62 -3.79
C PHE A 123 -3.21 5.49 -2.61
N THR A 124 -3.65 4.86 -1.53
CA THR A 124 -2.83 4.68 -0.34
C THR A 124 -3.05 3.32 0.28
N GLY A 125 -2.00 2.77 0.87
CA GLY A 125 -2.10 1.52 1.60
C GLY A 125 -0.76 0.83 1.84
N PRO A 126 -0.68 0.01 2.91
CA PRO A 126 0.47 -0.82 3.15
C PRO A 126 0.55 -1.97 2.14
N ASN A 127 1.68 -2.67 2.14
CA ASN A 127 1.88 -3.89 1.37
C ASN A 127 2.02 -5.09 2.30
N LEU A 128 1.55 -6.26 1.87
CA LEU A 128 1.68 -7.52 2.59
C LEU A 128 1.92 -8.65 1.58
N ALA A 129 2.91 -9.50 1.81
CA ALA A 129 3.08 -10.71 1.03
C ALA A 129 2.22 -11.84 1.61
N CYS A 130 1.81 -12.78 0.74
CA CYS A 130 1.09 -13.98 1.13
C CYS A 130 1.46 -15.11 0.17
N ASN A 131 1.62 -16.33 0.69
CA ASN A 131 1.96 -17.52 -0.09
C ASN A 131 0.72 -18.36 -0.41
N GLN A 132 0.93 -19.46 -1.14
CA GLN A 132 -0.12 -20.40 -1.55
C GLN A 132 -0.83 -21.10 -0.39
N ASP A 133 -0.17 -21.19 0.77
CA ASP A 133 -0.72 -21.80 1.97
C ASP A 133 -1.56 -20.80 2.80
N GLY A 134 -1.71 -19.55 2.32
CA GLY A 134 -2.40 -18.48 3.04
C GLY A 134 -1.56 -17.89 4.19
N GLU A 135 -0.27 -18.22 4.27
CA GLU A 135 0.62 -17.59 5.24
C GLU A 135 0.98 -16.18 4.75
N ALA A 136 0.57 -15.17 5.51
CA ALA A 136 0.81 -13.78 5.18
C ALA A 136 1.93 -13.17 6.04
N GLY A 137 2.54 -12.11 5.52
CA GLY A 137 3.47 -11.27 6.24
C GLY A 137 4.95 -11.57 6.01
N TRP A 138 5.30 -12.52 5.14
CA TRP A 138 6.68 -12.91 4.85
C TRP A 138 6.91 -13.11 3.36
N MET A 139 8.11 -12.82 2.89
CA MET A 139 8.51 -13.12 1.53
C MET A 139 9.99 -13.49 1.42
N TYR A 140 10.34 -14.29 0.42
CA TYR A 140 11.72 -14.43 -0.04
C TYR A 140 12.09 -13.29 -0.97
N ARG A 141 13.29 -12.71 -0.78
CA ARG A 141 13.83 -11.71 -1.69
C ARG A 141 15.03 -12.26 -2.43
N ALA A 142 15.27 -11.73 -3.64
CA ALA A 142 16.45 -12.06 -4.43
C ALA A 142 17.71 -11.90 -3.57
N ASN A 143 18.61 -12.87 -3.66
CA ASN A 143 19.89 -12.90 -2.95
C ASN A 143 19.77 -12.87 -1.41
N ARG A 144 18.62 -13.22 -0.83
CA ARG A 144 18.49 -13.48 0.61
C ARG A 144 18.12 -14.94 0.88
N PRO A 145 18.89 -15.65 1.73
CA PRO A 145 18.60 -17.05 2.06
C PRO A 145 17.38 -17.21 2.98
N GLU A 146 17.04 -16.15 3.73
CA GLU A 146 15.97 -16.13 4.72
C GLU A 146 14.80 -15.24 4.25
N PRO A 147 13.56 -15.59 4.60
CA PRO A 147 12.42 -14.74 4.33
C PRO A 147 12.46 -13.50 5.22
N VAL A 148 11.93 -12.39 4.72
CA VAL A 148 11.86 -11.11 5.41
C VAL A 148 10.40 -10.70 5.62
N PRO A 149 10.09 -9.96 6.71
CA PRO A 149 8.73 -9.55 7.00
C PRO A 149 8.23 -8.50 5.99
N THR A 150 6.93 -8.48 5.76
CA THR A 150 6.22 -7.53 4.89
C THR A 150 4.85 -7.22 5.49
N CYS A 151 4.39 -5.98 5.58
CA CYS A 151 5.17 -4.77 5.72
C CYS A 151 5.94 -4.85 7.05
N GLY A 152 7.28 -4.77 6.99
CA GLY A 152 8.13 -4.94 8.17
C GLY A 152 7.84 -3.93 9.27
N GLU A 153 7.50 -2.70 8.89
CA GLU A 153 7.19 -1.60 9.80
C GLU A 153 5.87 -1.81 10.51
N LEU A 154 4.81 -2.20 9.80
CA LEU A 154 3.55 -2.57 10.44
C LEU A 154 3.69 -3.81 11.32
N GLY A 155 4.50 -4.79 10.90
CA GLY A 155 4.81 -5.96 11.72
C GLY A 155 5.47 -5.57 13.04
N ALA A 156 6.52 -4.73 12.98
CA ALA A 156 7.21 -4.22 14.16
C ALA A 156 6.29 -3.40 15.06
N PHE A 157 5.43 -2.56 14.46
CA PHE A 157 4.45 -1.74 15.16
C PHE A 157 3.45 -2.61 15.95
N VAL A 158 2.84 -3.60 15.30
CA VAL A 158 1.88 -4.51 15.93
C VAL A 158 2.53 -5.33 17.04
N GLU A 159 3.76 -5.81 16.86
CA GLU A 159 4.47 -6.52 17.92
C GLU A 159 4.87 -5.59 19.08
N GLY A 160 5.16 -4.32 18.81
CA GLY A 160 5.38 -3.32 19.86
C GLY A 160 4.12 -3.04 20.69
N LEU A 161 2.97 -2.89 20.04
CA LEU A 161 1.68 -2.75 20.72
C LEU A 161 1.35 -3.97 21.59
N LYS A 162 1.49 -5.18 21.04
CA LYS A 162 1.25 -6.43 21.80
C LYS A 162 2.22 -6.61 22.95
N GLY A 163 3.47 -6.19 22.77
CA GLY A 163 4.51 -6.25 23.78
C GLY A 163 4.42 -5.12 24.82
N GLY A 164 3.44 -4.21 24.72
CA GLY A 164 3.30 -3.09 25.64
C GLY A 164 4.39 -2.02 25.51
N ARG A 165 5.20 -2.04 24.45
CA ARG A 165 6.23 -1.01 24.17
C ARG A 165 5.61 0.32 23.76
N TYR A 166 4.37 0.27 23.30
CA TYR A 166 3.65 1.36 22.69
C TYR A 166 2.29 1.53 23.38
N LYS A 167 1.99 2.73 23.87
CA LYS A 167 0.62 3.14 24.21
C LYS A 167 0.06 4.04 23.13
N LEU A 168 -1.19 3.79 22.74
CA LEU A 168 -1.95 4.74 21.94
C LEU A 168 -2.15 6.00 22.78
N ALA A 169 -1.56 7.12 22.38
CA ALA A 169 -1.88 8.39 22.98
C ALA A 169 -3.33 8.76 22.63
N GLY A 170 -4.01 9.47 23.53
CA GLY A 170 -5.42 9.86 23.40
C GLY A 170 -5.76 10.63 22.11
N ALA A 171 -7.07 10.81 21.88
CA ALA A 171 -7.69 11.30 20.64
C ALA A 171 -6.90 12.40 19.90
N ALA A 172 -6.81 12.24 18.58
CA ALA A 172 -6.23 13.22 17.68
C ALA A 172 -6.78 14.63 17.99
N ASP A 173 -5.88 15.55 18.35
CA ASP A 173 -6.20 16.97 18.50
C ASP A 173 -6.64 17.52 17.13
N PRO A 174 -7.91 17.92 16.96
CA PRO A 174 -8.41 18.43 15.68
C PRO A 174 -7.83 19.80 15.32
N THR A 175 -7.12 20.47 16.24
CA THR A 175 -6.42 21.74 16.02
C THR A 175 -4.91 21.58 15.79
N GLY A 176 -4.37 20.39 16.06
CA GLY A 176 -2.99 20.01 15.80
C GLY A 176 -2.81 19.48 14.37
N LEU A 177 -2.72 20.41 13.41
CA LEU A 177 -2.35 20.17 12.02
C LEU A 177 -0.90 19.63 11.89
N ASP A 178 -0.59 18.42 12.41
CA ASP A 178 0.56 17.64 11.94
C ASP A 178 0.64 16.15 12.32
N THR A 179 -0.44 15.49 12.74
CA THR A 179 -0.37 14.02 12.96
C THR A 179 -1.57 13.30 12.37
N GLY A 180 -1.52 13.08 11.05
CA GLY A 180 -2.23 11.96 10.40
C GLY A 180 -1.62 10.60 10.75
N GLY A 181 -1.01 10.47 11.94
CA GLY A 181 -0.30 9.31 12.44
C GLY A 181 -0.88 8.88 13.77
N VAL A 182 -0.88 7.57 13.99
CA VAL A 182 -1.10 7.01 15.33
C VAL A 182 0.01 7.55 16.23
N ARG A 183 -0.34 8.44 17.18
CA ARG A 183 0.61 8.88 18.20
C ARG A 183 0.85 7.72 19.15
N VAL A 184 2.10 7.28 19.18
CA VAL A 184 2.54 6.21 20.04
C VAL A 184 3.58 6.77 20.97
N GLU A 185 3.30 6.65 22.25
CA GLU A 185 4.28 6.92 23.30
C GLU A 185 5.06 5.62 23.53
N GLU A 186 6.38 5.72 23.37
CA GLU A 186 7.30 4.67 23.80
C GLU A 186 7.32 4.66 25.32
N LEU A 187 7.15 3.48 25.90
CA LEU A 187 7.28 3.30 27.35
C LEU A 187 8.68 2.78 27.64
N ASP A 188 9.45 3.56 28.41
CA ASP A 188 10.72 3.15 29.00
C ASP A 188 10.54 1.95 29.96
#